data_AF-A0A087T2K7-F1
#
_entry.id   AF-A0A087T2K7-F1
#
_cell.length_a   1.000
_cell.length_b   1.000
_cell.length_c   1.000
_cell.angle_alpha   90.00
_cell.angle_beta   90.00
_cell.angle_gamma   90.00
#
_symmetry.space_group_name_H-M   'P 1'
#
loop_
_entity.id
_entity.type
_entity.pdbx_description
1 polymer ?
#
loop_
_entity_poly.entity_id
_entity_poly.type
_entity_poly.pdbx_seq_one_letter_code
_entity_poly.pdbx_strand_id
1 'polypeptide(L)'
;MTVLLIAVTCLTLSATIVEGRVTFVKSTGLSYGGYSYFTIRNVSLHECQRWCRDDTECEAAAFDYAVRPQDGLPETTCTLQNDTMAGKTNIAPKRGRHT
;
A
#
# COMPACT_ATOMS: atom_id res chain seq x y z
N MET A 1 -40.34 -11.76 -25.53
CA MET A 1 -39.77 -10.40 -25.38
C MET A 1 -39.38 -10.09 -23.93
N THR A 2 -40.23 -10.37 -22.94
CA THR A 2 -39.96 -10.11 -21.50
C THR A 2 -38.75 -10.86 -20.93
N VAL A 3 -38.56 -12.13 -21.29
CA VAL A 3 -37.40 -12.94 -20.83
C VAL A 3 -36.07 -12.41 -21.35
N LEU A 4 -36.05 -11.95 -22.61
CA LEU A 4 -34.87 -11.35 -23.24
C LEU A 4 -34.50 -10.02 -22.58
N LEU A 5 -35.49 -9.19 -22.27
CA LEU A 5 -35.33 -7.94 -21.53
C LEU A 5 -34.72 -8.18 -20.13
N ILE A 6 -35.24 -9.16 -19.39
CA ILE A 6 -34.72 -9.51 -18.05
C ILE A 6 -33.26 -9.98 -18.15
N ALA A 7 -32.94 -10.86 -19.10
CA ALA A 7 -31.59 -11.36 -19.30
C ALA A 7 -30.60 -10.22 -19.64
N VAL A 8 -30.99 -9.30 -20.51
CA VAL A 8 -30.17 -8.13 -20.88
C VAL A 8 -29.95 -7.21 -19.68
N THR A 9 -31.00 -6.91 -18.91
CA THR A 9 -30.88 -6.06 -17.71
C THR A 9 -29.99 -6.68 -16.63
N CYS A 10 -30.04 -8.00 -16.45
CA CYS A 10 -29.21 -8.72 -15.48
C CYS A 10 -27.73 -8.72 -15.91
N LEU A 11 -27.47 -8.91 -17.20
CA LEU A 11 -26.11 -8.88 -17.75
C LEU A 11 -25.47 -7.49 -17.58
N THR A 12 -26.22 -6.41 -17.85
CA THR A 12 -25.72 -5.04 -17.65
C THR A 12 -25.46 -4.70 -16.19
N LEU A 13 -26.20 -5.29 -15.24
CA LEU A 13 -26.03 -5.03 -13.81
C LEU A 13 -24.75 -5.67 -13.24
N SER A 14 -24.35 -6.84 -13.77
CA SER A 14 -23.13 -7.53 -13.32
C SER A 14 -21.83 -6.86 -13.77
N ALA A 15 -21.86 -6.02 -14.81
CA ALA A 15 -20.67 -5.37 -15.37
C ALA A 15 -20.18 -4.16 -14.56
N THR A 16 -21.00 -3.61 -13.65
CA THR A 16 -20.71 -2.35 -12.94
C THR A 16 -19.98 -2.52 -11.61
N ILE A 17 -19.67 -3.75 -11.18
CA ILE A 17 -19.15 -4.06 -9.82
C ILE A 17 -17.70 -4.56 -9.80
N VAL A 18 -16.90 -4.27 -10.82
CA VAL A 18 -15.47 -4.62 -10.82
C VAL A 18 -14.68 -3.53 -10.11
N GLU A 19 -14.64 -3.59 -8.78
CA GLU A 19 -13.75 -2.75 -7.96
C GLU A 19 -12.34 -3.35 -8.03
N GLY A 20 -11.44 -2.68 -8.77
CA GLY A 20 -10.06 -3.13 -8.93
C GLY A 20 -9.37 -3.18 -7.57
N ARG A 21 -8.93 -4.36 -7.15
CA ARG A 21 -8.15 -4.50 -5.91
C ARG A 21 -6.86 -3.69 -6.05
N VAL A 22 -6.64 -2.71 -5.18
CA VAL A 22 -5.33 -2.05 -5.06
C VAL A 22 -4.30 -3.11 -4.67
N THR A 23 -3.37 -3.38 -5.58
CA THR A 23 -2.28 -4.34 -5.39
C THR A 23 -1.01 -3.58 -5.06
N PHE A 24 -0.45 -3.82 -3.88
CA PHE A 24 0.86 -3.29 -3.50
C PHE A 24 1.96 -4.08 -4.21
N VAL A 25 2.95 -3.37 -4.77
CA VAL A 25 4.21 -3.98 -5.20
C VAL A 25 5.18 -3.91 -4.02
N LYS A 26 5.60 -5.07 -3.50
CA LYS A 26 6.59 -5.13 -2.42
C LYS A 26 7.99 -5.01 -3.01
N SER A 27 8.75 -4.03 -2.55
CA SER A 27 10.18 -3.87 -2.82
C SER A 27 10.96 -3.89 -1.50
N THR A 28 12.09 -4.58 -1.46
CA THR A 28 12.92 -4.72 -0.25
C THR A 28 14.26 -4.02 -0.47
N GLY A 29 14.72 -3.25 0.52
CA GLY A 29 15.98 -2.51 0.44
C GLY A 29 15.94 -1.34 -0.57
N LEU A 30 14.75 -0.97 -1.02
CA LEU A 30 14.49 0.11 -1.96
C LEU A 30 13.49 1.08 -1.34
N SER A 31 13.67 2.36 -1.61
CA SER A 31 12.80 3.43 -1.16
C SER A 31 12.54 4.40 -2.30
N TYR A 32 11.29 4.81 -2.46
CA TYR A 32 10.92 5.93 -3.31
C TYR A 32 10.91 7.23 -2.50
N GLY A 33 11.14 8.36 -3.16
CA GLY A 33 10.91 9.66 -2.53
C GLY A 33 9.41 9.91 -2.37
N GLY A 34 9.03 10.55 -1.27
CA GLY A 34 7.65 10.90 -0.94
C GLY A 34 7.62 11.68 0.36
N TYR A 35 6.43 12.12 0.78
CA TYR A 35 6.24 12.79 2.06
C TYR A 35 5.64 11.82 3.09
N SER A 36 6.39 11.58 4.16
CA SER A 36 5.94 10.76 5.29
C SER A 36 5.05 11.59 6.20
N TYR A 37 3.74 11.30 6.20
CA TYR A 37 2.77 12.07 6.98
C TYR A 37 2.31 11.35 8.25
N PHE A 38 2.50 10.03 8.34
CA PHE A 38 2.07 9.25 9.49
C PHE A 38 3.04 8.11 9.81
N THR A 39 3.25 7.85 11.11
CA THR A 39 4.16 6.81 11.59
C THR A 39 3.51 6.00 12.71
N ILE A 40 3.60 4.68 12.60
CA ILE A 40 3.05 3.71 13.55
C ILE A 40 4.17 2.77 13.97
N ARG A 41 4.27 2.44 15.25
CA ARG A 41 5.25 1.48 15.77
C ARG A 41 4.57 0.20 16.25
N ASN A 42 5.35 -0.86 16.37
CA ASN A 42 4.92 -2.15 16.92
C ASN A 42 3.79 -2.81 16.11
N VAL A 43 3.84 -2.64 14.79
CA VAL A 43 2.91 -3.27 13.85
C VAL A 43 3.66 -4.24 12.98
N SER A 44 2.98 -5.29 12.53
CA SER A 44 3.50 -6.21 11.52
C SER A 44 3.52 -5.57 10.13
N LEU A 45 4.29 -6.17 9.21
CA LEU A 45 4.31 -5.76 7.80
C LEU A 45 2.91 -5.82 7.16
N HIS A 46 2.11 -6.83 7.52
CA HIS A 46 0.76 -6.99 6.98
C HIS A 46 -0.21 -5.93 7.51
N GLU A 47 -0.07 -5.54 8.78
CA GLU A 47 -0.83 -4.43 9.34
C GLU A 47 -0.44 -3.13 8.69
N CYS A 48 0.86 -2.88 8.48
CA CYS A 48 1.34 -1.70 7.76
C CYS A 48 0.73 -1.59 6.35
N GLN A 49 0.66 -2.71 5.62
CA GLN A 49 0.00 -2.77 4.30
C GLN A 49 -1.50 -2.50 4.39
N ARG A 50 -2.17 -2.99 5.45
CA ARG A 50 -3.60 -2.72 5.68
C ARG A 50 -3.84 -1.25 5.99
N TRP A 51 -3.03 -0.64 6.84
CA TRP A 51 -3.13 0.78 7.17
C TRP A 51 -3.07 1.66 5.91
N CYS A 52 -2.12 1.41 5.01
CA CYS A 52 -2.05 2.16 3.76
C CYS A 52 -3.18 1.83 2.78
N ARG A 53 -3.76 0.62 2.84
CA ARG A 53 -4.90 0.25 2.01
C ARG A 53 -6.17 0.97 2.44
N ASP A 54 -6.34 1.14 3.76
CA ASP A 54 -7.57 1.65 4.36
C ASP A 54 -7.57 3.19 4.42
N ASP A 55 -6.40 3.83 4.33
CA ASP A 55 -6.22 5.29 4.26
C ASP A 55 -6.22 5.78 2.81
N THR A 56 -7.11 6.72 2.48
CA THR A 56 -7.26 7.28 1.12
C THR A 56 -6.12 8.21 0.72
N GLU A 57 -5.39 8.78 1.67
CA GLU A 57 -4.25 9.68 1.40
C GLU A 57 -2.94 8.89 1.19
N CYS A 58 -2.94 7.59 1.52
CA CYS A 58 -1.75 6.78 1.42
C CYS A 58 -1.51 6.29 -0.01
N GLU A 59 -0.38 6.67 -0.59
CA GLU A 59 0.08 6.17 -1.88
C GLU A 59 1.10 5.03 -1.75
N ALA A 60 1.93 5.09 -0.70
CA ALA A 60 2.92 4.06 -0.39
C ALA A 60 3.20 3.96 1.12
N ALA A 61 3.74 2.83 1.56
CA ALA A 61 4.18 2.64 2.93
C ALA A 61 5.59 2.03 2.98
N ALA A 62 6.38 2.47 3.96
CA ALA A 62 7.67 1.91 4.29
C ALA A 62 7.57 1.13 5.60
N PHE A 63 8.15 -0.07 5.63
CA PHE A 63 8.20 -0.93 6.81
C PHE A 63 9.66 -1.17 7.20
N ASP A 64 10.02 -0.74 8.39
CA ASP A 64 11.34 -0.89 8.97
C ASP A 64 11.30 -1.88 10.13
N TYR A 65 12.25 -2.81 10.13
CA TYR A 65 12.50 -3.75 11.21
C TYR A 65 13.94 -3.54 11.68
N ALA A 66 14.10 -3.15 12.94
CA ALA A 66 15.39 -2.98 13.58
C ALA A 66 15.43 -3.77 14.88
N VAL A 67 16.62 -4.18 15.29
CA VAL A 67 16.84 -4.76 16.62
C VAL A 67 17.60 -3.74 17.44
N ARG A 68 17.05 -3.34 18.58
CA ARG A 68 17.66 -2.32 19.42
C ARG A 68 19.01 -2.80 19.96
N PRO A 69 20.09 -2.01 19.85
CA PRO A 69 21.40 -2.39 20.37
C PRO A 69 21.45 -2.56 21.89
N GLN A 70 20.57 -1.90 22.64
CA GLN A 70 20.63 -1.82 24.11
C GLN A 70 20.11 -3.09 24.79
N ASP A 71 19.01 -3.66 24.29
CA ASP A 71 18.29 -4.76 24.92
C ASP A 71 18.00 -5.93 23.97
N GLY A 72 18.38 -5.81 22.69
CA GLY A 72 18.16 -6.85 21.67
C GLY A 72 16.69 -7.03 21.31
N LEU A 73 15.81 -6.13 21.73
CA LEU A 73 14.38 -6.25 21.45
C LEU A 73 14.08 -5.79 20.01
N PRO A 74 13.20 -6.50 19.30
CA PRO A 74 12.76 -6.10 17.96
C PRO A 74 11.90 -4.85 18.04
N GLU A 75 12.19 -3.88 17.19
CA GLU A 75 11.39 -2.69 16.98
C GLU A 75 10.93 -2.65 15.52
N THR A 76 9.64 -2.41 15.33
CA THR A 76 9.02 -2.29 14.01
C THR A 76 8.41 -0.91 13.86
N THR A 77 8.64 -0.28 12.72
CA THR A 77 8.09 1.03 12.38
C THR A 77 7.48 0.96 10.99
N CYS A 78 6.26 1.46 10.85
CA CYS A 78 5.55 1.65 9.60
C CYS A 78 5.39 3.14 9.35
N THR A 79 5.69 3.60 8.15
CA THR A 79 5.53 5.00 7.74
C THR A 79 4.65 5.06 6.51
N LEU A 80 3.54 5.80 6.58
CA LEU A 80 2.65 6.06 5.45
C LEU A 80 3.12 7.31 4.70
N GLN A 81 3.04 7.26 3.38
CA GLN A 81 3.56 8.30 2.50
C GLN A 81 2.53 8.71 1.44
N ASN A 82 2.51 10.00 1.14
CA ASN A 82 1.80 10.59 0.01
C ASN A 82 2.79 11.29 -0.95
N ASP A 83 2.28 11.79 -2.08
CA ASP A 83 3.06 12.46 -3.13
C ASP A 83 4.30 11.66 -3.56
N THR A 84 4.11 10.35 -3.72
CA THR A 84 5.21 9.41 -3.88
C THR A 84 5.70 9.37 -5.32
N MET A 85 6.99 9.11 -5.47
CA MET A 85 7.61 8.89 -6.77
C MET A 85 7.40 7.47 -7.31
N ALA A 86 6.78 6.57 -6.53
CA ALA A 86 6.61 5.16 -6.90
C ALA A 86 5.71 4.96 -8.12
N GLY A 87 4.71 5.83 -8.31
CA GLY A 87 3.84 5.81 -9.50
C GLY A 87 4.48 6.40 -10.77
N LYS A 88 5.67 7.01 -10.67
CA LYS A 88 6.32 7.70 -11.80
C LYS A 88 7.28 6.75 -12.52
N THR A 89 6.96 6.41 -13.76
CA THR A 89 7.74 5.46 -14.59
C THR A 89 9.19 5.89 -14.88
N ASN A 90 9.50 7.18 -14.73
CA ASN A 90 10.82 7.75 -15.02
C ASN A 90 11.73 7.85 -13.78
N ILE A 91 11.30 7.34 -12.62
CA ILE A 91 12.06 7.48 -11.37
C ILE A 91 12.51 6.11 -10.86
N ALA A 92 13.82 5.91 -10.86
CA ALA A 92 14.42 4.73 -10.26
C ALA A 92 14.34 4.82 -8.73
N PRO A 93 14.01 3.70 -8.04
CA PRO A 93 14.06 3.64 -6.58
C PRO A 93 15.50 3.83 -6.10
N LYS A 94 15.64 4.46 -4.93
CA LYS A 94 16.94 4.59 -4.24
C LYS A 94 17.13 3.42 -3.30
N ARG A 95 18.38 3.14 -2.92
CA ARG A 95 18.68 2.18 -1.85
C ARG A 95 18.05 2.68 -0.55
N GLY A 96 17.15 1.89 0.02
CA GLY A 96 16.54 2.16 1.31
C GLY A 96 17.61 2.18 2.39
N ARG A 97 17.69 3.28 3.13
CA ARG A 97 18.54 3.36 4.33
C ARG A 97 17.66 2.93 5.50
N HIS A 98 17.94 1.76 6.07
CA HIS A 98 17.38 1.40 7.37
C HIS A 98 17.95 2.41 8.37
N THR A 99 17.08 3.21 8.98
CA THR A 99 17.44 4.12 10.09
C THR A 99 17.26 3.41 11.42
#